data_AF-A0A956CII9-F1
#
_entry.id   AF-A0A956CII9-F1
#
_cell.length_a   1.000
_cell.length_b   1.000
_cell.length_c   1.000
_cell.angle_alpha   90.00
_cell.angle_beta   90.00
_cell.angle_gamma   90.00
#
_symmetry.space_group_name_H-M   'P 1'
#
loop_
_entity.id
_entity.type
_entity.pdbx_description
1 polymer ?
#
loop_
_entity_poly.entity_id
_entity_poly.type
_entity_poly.pdbx_seq_one_letter_code
_entity_poly.pdbx_strand_id
1 'polypeptide(L)'
;MAIRTERIELRAQPERARRIRYAAELRKQSVSTFMLDAASASAERVIAESAATVVPTEFFDKLWRALDAPPKPNRALVKLAASRRRVVQR
;
A
#
# COMPACT_ATOMS: atom_id res chain seq x y z
N MET A 1 -2.24 -15.64 22.05
CA MET A 1 -1.66 -16.09 20.76
C MET A 1 -2.77 -16.08 19.73
N ALA A 2 -2.59 -15.41 18.60
CA ALA A 2 -3.57 -15.47 17.51
C ALA A 2 -3.54 -16.88 16.87
N ILE A 3 -4.72 -17.47 16.66
CA ILE A 3 -4.86 -18.79 16.07
C ILE A 3 -4.67 -18.64 14.55
N ARG A 4 -3.76 -19.43 13.96
CA ARG A 4 -3.50 -19.42 12.51
C ARG A 4 -4.55 -20.27 11.80
N THR A 5 -5.69 -19.67 11.45
CA THR A 5 -6.83 -20.37 10.83
C THR A 5 -6.76 -20.44 9.30
N GLU A 6 -6.07 -19.50 8.67
CA GLU A 6 -6.00 -19.39 7.21
C GLU A 6 -4.78 -20.12 6.62
N ARG A 7 -4.98 -20.79 5.48
CA ARG A 7 -3.94 -21.57 4.80
C ARG A 7 -3.47 -20.86 3.52
N ILE A 8 -2.16 -20.63 3.42
CA ILE A 8 -1.49 -20.10 2.23
C ILE A 8 -0.57 -21.19 1.66
N GLU A 9 -0.85 -21.65 0.44
CA GLU A 9 -0.04 -22.64 -0.26
C GLU A 9 0.72 -22.01 -1.43
N LEU A 10 2.00 -22.37 -1.59
CA LEU A 10 2.87 -21.79 -2.61
C LEU A 10 3.65 -22.89 -3.32
N ARG A 11 3.77 -22.77 -4.64
CA ARG A 11 4.66 -23.58 -5.47
C ARG A 11 5.79 -22.70 -5.99
N ALA A 12 7.01 -23.21 -5.92
CA ALA A 12 8.19 -22.50 -6.38
C ALA A 12 9.06 -23.42 -7.25
N GLN A 13 9.78 -22.82 -8.19
CA GLN A 13 10.86 -23.51 -8.90
C GLN A 13 11.92 -24.00 -7.90
N PRO A 14 12.61 -25.13 -8.17
CA PRO A 14 13.57 -25.72 -7.24
C PRO A 14 14.67 -24.75 -6.76
N GLU A 15 15.17 -23.89 -7.65
CA GLU A 15 16.20 -22.90 -7.31
C GLU A 15 15.69 -21.85 -6.32
N ARG A 16 14.48 -21.33 -6.54
CA ARG A 16 13.83 -20.40 -5.60
C ARG A 16 13.61 -21.07 -4.25
N ALA A 17 13.11 -22.31 -4.23
CA ALA A 17 12.89 -23.06 -3.00
C ALA A 17 14.20 -23.31 -2.22
N ARG A 18 15.32 -23.56 -2.92
CA ARG A 18 16.65 -23.70 -2.29
C ARG A 18 17.11 -22.41 -1.64
N ARG A 19 16.99 -21.27 -2.33
CA ARG A 19 17.36 -19.95 -1.78
C ARG A 19 16.52 -19.57 -0.57
N ILE A 20 15.21 -19.81 -0.62
CA ILE A 20 14.29 -19.53 0.50
C ILE A 20 14.67 -20.37 1.73
N ARG A 21 14.93 -21.68 1.54
CA ARG A 21 15.37 -22.56 2.64
C ARG A 21 16.66 -22.07 3.29
N TYR A 22 17.67 -21.76 2.46
CA TYR A 22 18.93 -21.23 2.97
C TYR A 22 18.76 -19.91 3.73
N ALA A 23 17.93 -18.99 3.23
CA ALA A 23 17.65 -17.74 3.93
C ALA A 23 16.92 -17.96 5.27
N ALA A 24 16.01 -18.93 5.35
CA ALA A 24 15.34 -19.30 6.59
C ALA A 24 16.32 -19.90 7.61
N GLU A 25 17.26 -20.75 7.16
CA GLU A 25 18.35 -21.32 7.97
C GLU A 25 19.25 -20.22 8.55
N LEU A 26 19.69 -19.26 7.72
CA LEU A 26 20.49 -18.12 8.16
C LEU A 26 19.77 -17.27 9.22
N ARG A 27 18.44 -17.20 9.15
CA ARG A 27 17.58 -16.50 10.12
C ARG A 27 17.17 -17.37 11.31
N LYS A 28 17.62 -18.64 11.38
CA LYS A 28 17.29 -19.61 12.43
C LYS A 28 15.79 -19.79 12.65
N GLN A 29 15.03 -19.84 11.57
CA GLN A 29 13.57 -20.00 11.63
C GLN A 29 13.07 -21.01 10.60
N SER A 30 11.85 -21.49 10.82
CA SER A 30 11.21 -22.38 9.86
C SER A 30 10.97 -21.68 8.51
N VAL A 31 10.95 -22.46 7.43
CA VAL A 31 10.65 -21.95 6.08
C VAL A 31 9.30 -21.26 6.03
N SER A 32 8.28 -21.82 6.68
CA SER A 32 6.94 -21.25 6.72
C SER A 32 6.90 -19.93 7.49
N THR A 33 7.61 -19.82 8.62
CA THR A 33 7.75 -18.54 9.35
C THR A 33 8.45 -17.50 8.48
N PHE A 34 9.62 -17.83 7.89
CA PHE A 34 10.36 -16.91 7.04
C PHE A 34 9.51 -16.39 5.86
N MET A 35 8.78 -17.29 5.21
CA MET A 35 7.92 -16.92 4.08
C MET A 35 6.74 -16.06 4.52
N LEU A 36 6.09 -16.40 5.63
CA LEU A 36 4.98 -15.62 6.16
C LEU A 36 5.45 -14.21 6.53
N ASP A 37 6.55 -14.08 7.26
CA ASP A 37 7.09 -12.79 7.67
C ASP A 37 7.49 -11.93 6.46
N ALA A 38 8.15 -12.53 5.47
CA ALA A 38 8.54 -11.84 4.24
C ALA A 38 7.31 -11.36 3.44
N ALA A 39 6.28 -12.21 3.32
CA ALA A 39 5.04 -11.88 2.63
C ALA A 39 4.27 -10.78 3.38
N SER A 40 4.13 -10.89 4.71
CA SER A 40 3.49 -9.89 5.56
C SER A 40 4.21 -8.54 5.46
N ALA A 41 5.53 -8.50 5.61
CA ALA A 41 6.30 -7.26 5.46
C ALA A 41 6.14 -6.63 4.08
N SER A 42 6.01 -7.46 3.03
CA SER A 42 5.74 -6.94 1.69
C SER A 42 4.32 -6.42 1.52
N ALA A 43 3.33 -7.08 2.10
CA ALA A 43 1.94 -6.64 2.07
C ALA A 43 1.78 -5.28 2.77
N GLU A 44 2.33 -5.12 3.97
CA GLU A 44 2.29 -3.86 4.72
C GLU A 44 2.90 -2.70 3.92
N ARG A 45 4.03 -2.93 3.25
CA ARG A 45 4.67 -1.91 2.41
C ARG A 45 3.79 -1.50 1.24
N VAL A 46 3.22 -2.47 0.52
CA VAL A 46 2.35 -2.19 -0.64
C VAL A 46 1.09 -1.45 -0.21
N ILE A 47 0.49 -1.84 0.92
CA ILE A 47 -0.67 -1.16 1.50
C ILE A 47 -0.31 0.29 1.86
N ALA A 48 0.80 0.50 2.58
CA ALA A 48 1.26 1.83 2.95
C ALA A 48 1.57 2.73 1.73
N GLU A 49 2.24 2.18 0.72
CA GLU A 49 2.55 2.89 -0.53
C GLU A 49 1.27 3.29 -1.28
N SER A 50 0.23 2.44 -1.27
CA SER A 50 -1.06 2.78 -1.87
C SER A 50 -1.84 3.86 -1.12
N ALA A 51 -1.61 3.99 0.19
CA ALA A 51 -2.25 5.00 1.02
C ALA A 51 -1.53 6.36 0.97
N ALA A 52 -0.28 6.40 0.49
CA ALA A 52 0.53 7.59 0.45
C ALA A 52 0.48 8.26 -0.94
N THR A 53 0.24 9.57 -0.96
CA THR A 53 0.48 10.39 -2.16
C THR A 53 1.81 11.11 -1.98
N VAL A 54 2.84 10.65 -2.68
CA VAL A 54 4.15 11.32 -2.68
C VAL A 54 4.11 12.50 -3.63
N VAL A 55 4.47 13.69 -3.14
CA VAL A 55 4.48 14.94 -3.90
C VAL A 55 5.85 15.62 -3.77
N PRO A 56 6.29 16.40 -4.78
CA PRO A 56 7.48 17.24 -4.66
C PRO A 56 7.35 18.23 -3.50
N THR A 57 8.47 18.64 -2.91
CA THR A 57 8.49 19.59 -1.78
C THR A 57 7.80 20.89 -2.12
N GLU A 58 7.99 21.41 -3.34
CA GLU A 58 7.36 22.65 -3.79
C GLU A 58 5.84 22.52 -3.89
N PHE A 59 5.34 21.32 -4.19
CA PHE A 59 3.90 21.06 -4.16
C PHE A 59 3.40 21.01 -2.73
N PHE A 60 4.14 20.37 -1.81
CA PHE A 60 3.78 20.32 -0.40
C PHE A 60 3.69 21.73 0.20
N ASP A 61 4.65 22.61 -0.08
CA ASP A 61 4.63 24.00 0.39
C ASP A 61 3.43 24.79 -0.16
N LYS A 62 3.09 24.59 -1.44
CA LYS A 62 1.92 25.21 -2.06
C LYS A 62 0.63 24.70 -1.44
N LEU A 63 0.53 23.39 -1.20
CA LEU A 63 -0.61 22.77 -0.53
C LEU A 63 -0.76 23.32 0.89
N TRP A 64 0.33 23.36 1.66
CA TRP A 64 0.34 23.83 3.04
C TRP A 64 -0.17 25.27 3.15
N ARG A 65 0.33 26.18 2.29
CA ARG A 65 -0.16 27.57 2.22
C ARG A 65 -1.63 27.66 1.79
N ALA A 66 -2.07 26.79 0.89
CA ALA A 66 -3.46 26.75 0.46
C ALA A 66 -4.42 26.22 1.55
N LEU A 67 -3.93 25.44 2.53
CA LEU A 67 -4.71 25.04 3.68
C LEU A 67 -4.89 26.21 4.68
N ASP A 68 -3.86 27.02 4.89
CA ASP A 68 -3.92 28.22 5.73
C ASP A 68 -4.82 29.31 5.13
N ALA A 69 -4.79 29.47 3.81
CA ALA A 69 -5.64 30.42 3.07
C ALA A 69 -6.38 29.73 1.92
N PRO A 70 -7.51 29.05 2.20
CA PRO A 70 -8.26 28.30 1.19
C PRO A 70 -8.71 29.17 0.02
N PRO A 71 -8.42 28.77 -1.24
CA PRO A 71 -8.88 29.51 -2.40
C PRO A 71 -10.40 29.42 -2.54
N LYS A 72 -11.01 30.50 -3.05
CA LYS A 72 -12.44 30.48 -3.38
C LYS A 72 -12.68 29.56 -4.59
N PRO A 73 -13.72 28.70 -4.55
CA PRO A 73 -14.05 27.84 -5.68
C PRO A 73 -14.42 28.70 -6.90
N ASN A 74 -13.93 28.32 -8.07
CA ASN A 74 -14.27 29.02 -9.31
C ASN A 74 -15.71 28.70 -9.76
N ARG A 75 -16.23 29.49 -10.71
CA ARG A 75 -17.62 29.33 -11.21
C ARG A 75 -17.91 27.92 -11.75
N ALA A 76 -16.92 27.26 -12.35
CA ALA A 76 -17.08 25.92 -12.90
C ALA A 76 -17.27 24.87 -11.79
N LEU A 77 -16.46 24.93 -10.73
CA LEU A 77 -16.58 24.05 -9.56
C LEU A 77 -17.93 24.24 -8.85
N VAL A 78 -18.38 25.49 -8.68
CA VAL A 78 -19.69 25.80 -8.09
C VAL A 78 -20.83 25.19 -8.92
N LYS A 79 -20.78 25.33 -10.25
CA LYS A 79 -21.77 24.74 -11.16
C LYS A 79 -21.78 23.21 -11.10
N LEU A 80 -20.61 22.57 -11.04
CA LEU A 80 -20.51 21.12 -10.96
C LEU A 80 -21.02 20.57 -9.62
N ALA A 81 -20.68 21.21 -8.50
CA ALA A 81 -21.14 20.81 -7.17
C ALA A 81 -22.68 20.85 -7.04
N ALA A 82 -23.35 21.76 -7.74
CA ALA A 82 -24.82 21.86 -7.79
C ALA A 82 -25.48 20.81 -8.71
N SER A 83 -24.70 20.08 -9.51
CA SER A 83 -25.22 19.07 -10.43
C SER A 83 -25.39 17.70 -9.75
N ARG A 84 -26.31 16.85 -10.24
CA ARG A 84 -26.47 15.47 -9.74
C ARG A 84 -25.17 14.69 -9.96
N ARG A 85 -24.59 14.12 -8.89
CA ARG A 85 -23.44 13.20 -8.99
C ARG A 85 -23.79 12.04 -9.92
N ARG A 86 -23.04 11.92 -11.02
CA ARG A 86 -23.03 10.74 -11.88
C ARG A 86 -21.79 9.93 -11.53
N VAL A 87 -21.91 9.02 -10.57
CA VAL A 87 -20.83 8.06 -10.30
C VAL A 87 -20.94 6.98 -11.37
N VAL A 88 -20.04 7.02 -12.35
CA VAL A 88 -19.86 5.91 -13.30
C VAL A 88 -18.86 4.97 -12.65
N GLN A 89 -19.33 3.85 -12.10
CA GLN A 89 -18.42 2.75 -11.79
C GLN A 89 -17.89 2.20 -13.11
N ARG A 90 -16.56 2.16 -13.24
CA ARG A 90 -15.85 1.45 -14.30
C ARG A 90 -15.29 0.17 -13.71
#